data_AF-A0A8T4MUQ4-F1
#
_entry.id   AF-A0A8T4MUQ4-F1
#
_cell.length_a   1.000
_cell.length_b   1.000
_cell.length_c   1.000
_cell.angle_alpha   90.00
_cell.angle_beta   90.00
_cell.angle_gamma   90.00
#
_symmetry.space_group_name_H-M   'P 1'
#
loop_
_entity.id
_entity.type
_entity.pdbx_description
1 polymer ?
#
loop_
_entity_poly.entity_id
_entity_poly.type
_entity_poly.pdbx_seq_one_letter_code
_entity_poly.pdbx_strand_id
1 'polypeptide(L)' 'MDLYSQFKGSGKEFISQCLGKCQDFSIDIVNVPRIAIDDLPRNECNDFTDKITHHFLELDKSGNIVRIV' A
#
# COMPACT_ATOMS: atom_id res chain seq x y z
N MET A 1 -8.09 -15.09 4.85
CA MET A 1 -8.11 -13.75 5.49
C MET A 1 -7.54 -12.77 4.50
N ASP A 2 -8.23 -11.68 4.22
CA ASP A 2 -7.83 -10.64 3.25
C ASP A 2 -7.04 -9.53 3.96
N LEU A 3 -5.92 -9.09 3.36
CA LEU A 3 -5.00 -8.10 3.93
C LEU A 3 -5.69 -6.73 4.05
N TYR A 4 -6.43 -6.34 3.02
CA TYR A 4 -7.16 -5.07 2.98
C TYR A 4 -8.22 -5.03 4.09
N SER A 5 -9.03 -6.09 4.19
CA SER A 5 -10.07 -6.19 5.22
C SER A 5 -9.52 -6.12 6.65
N GLN A 6 -8.36 -6.73 6.91
CA GLN A 6 -7.69 -6.65 8.22
C GLN A 6 -7.25 -5.23 8.55
N PHE A 7 -6.64 -4.53 7.59
CA PHE A 7 -6.15 -3.18 7.82
C PHE A 7 -7.30 -2.18 7.97
N LYS A 8 -8.36 -2.29 7.16
CA LYS A 8 -9.56 -1.45 7.25
C LYS A 8 -10.25 -1.56 8.61
N GLY A 9 -10.25 -2.75 9.21
CA GLY A 9 -10.80 -2.97 10.55
C GLY A 9 -9.95 -2.42 11.69
N SER A 10 -8.70 -2.00 11.43
CA SER A 10 -7.76 -1.57 12.48
C SER A 10 -7.89 -0.11 12.92
N GLY A 11 -8.74 0.68 12.24
CA GLY A 11 -8.93 2.11 12.54
C GLY A 11 -7.75 3.00 12.17
N LYS A 12 -6.73 2.47 11.47
CA LYS A 12 -5.61 3.24 10.92
C LYS A 12 -6.08 4.15 9.78
N GLU A 13 -5.39 5.27 9.61
CA GLU A 13 -5.62 6.15 8.46
C GLU A 13 -5.39 5.41 7.14
N PHE A 14 -6.17 5.81 6.13
CA PHE A 14 -6.30 5.14 4.84
C PHE A 14 -6.12 6.20 3.73
N ILE A 15 -4.92 6.73 3.63
CA ILE A 15 -4.52 7.89 2.82
C ILE A 15 -3.27 7.57 1.99
N SER A 16 -2.21 7.09 2.62
CA SER A 16 -0.91 6.74 2.03
C SER A 16 -0.17 5.84 3.03
N GLN A 17 -0.44 4.54 3.00
CA GLN A 17 0.08 3.60 3.99
C GLN A 17 0.37 2.22 3.40
N CYS A 18 1.48 1.65 3.86
CA CYS A 18 1.78 0.24 3.73
C CYS A 18 0.77 -0.65 4.45
N LEU A 19 0.13 -1.54 3.67
CA LEU A 19 -0.73 -2.61 4.18
C LEU A 19 0.06 -3.87 4.57
N GLY A 20 1.26 -4.02 4.00
CA GLY A 20 2.14 -5.17 4.18
C GLY A 20 2.48 -5.82 2.83
N LYS A 21 2.95 -7.07 2.88
CA LYS A 21 3.33 -7.82 1.68
C LYS A 21 2.46 -9.03 1.40
N CYS A 22 2.35 -9.36 0.13
CA CYS A 22 1.82 -10.62 -0.38
C CYS A 22 2.79 -11.18 -1.41
N GLN A 23 3.46 -12.29 -1.08
CA GLN A 23 4.55 -12.83 -1.90
C GLN A 23 5.64 -11.76 -2.15
N ASP A 24 5.92 -11.47 -3.42
CA ASP A 24 6.92 -10.50 -3.87
C ASP A 24 6.34 -9.08 -4.08
N PHE A 25 5.08 -8.86 -3.66
CA PHE A 25 4.41 -7.57 -3.74
C PHE A 25 4.36 -6.90 -2.37
N SER A 26 4.78 -5.64 -2.29
CA SER A 26 4.35 -4.71 -1.26
C SER A 26 3.05 -4.05 -1.68
N ILE A 27 2.11 -3.91 -0.75
CA ILE A 27 0.76 -3.40 -1.02
C ILE A 27 0.58 -2.08 -0.27
N ASP A 28 0.33 -1.01 -1.01
CA ASP A 28 0.14 0.34 -0.46
C ASP A 28 -1.25 0.88 -0.77
N ILE A 29 -1.80 1.64 0.16
CA ILE A 29 -2.93 2.52 -0.11
C ILE A 29 -2.41 3.83 -0.69
N VAL A 30 -3.02 4.32 -1.77
CA VAL A 30 -2.72 5.62 -2.36
C VAL A 30 -3.99 6.44 -2.60
N ASN A 31 -3.82 7.74 -2.84
CA ASN A 31 -4.91 8.59 -3.30
C ASN A 31 -5.18 8.40 -4.80
N VAL A 32 -6.42 8.66 -5.20
CA VAL A 32 -6.83 8.69 -6.61
C VAL A 32 -7.53 10.03 -6.87
N PRO A 33 -6.89 10.96 -7.62
CA PRO A 33 -5.55 10.86 -8.21
C PRO A 33 -4.43 10.84 -7.14
N ARG A 34 -3.27 10.25 -7.48
CA ARG A 34 -2.09 10.27 -6.60
C ARG A 34 -1.68 11.71 -6.31
N ILE A 35 -1.26 11.96 -5.07
CA ILE A 35 -0.77 13.26 -4.60
C ILE A 35 0.61 13.11 -3.98
N ALA A 36 1.30 14.22 -3.75
CA ALA A 36 2.71 14.22 -3.32
C ALA A 36 3.01 13.44 -2.01
N ILE A 37 2.00 13.21 -1.16
CA ILE A 37 2.18 12.38 0.04
C ILE A 37 2.34 10.88 -0.29
N ASP A 38 1.79 10.42 -1.43
CA ASP A 38 1.88 9.03 -1.88
C ASP A 38 3.30 8.62 -2.32
N ASP A 39 4.18 9.61 -2.57
CA ASP A 39 5.58 9.41 -2.98
C ASP A 39 6.57 9.68 -1.83
N LEU A 40 6.10 9.87 -0.59
CA LEU A 40 6.99 10.09 0.54
C LEU A 40 7.59 8.76 1.01
N PRO A 41 8.93 8.65 1.15
CA PRO A 41 9.57 7.39 1.55
C PRO A 41 9.07 6.80 2.87
N ARG A 42 8.55 7.65 3.77
CA ARG A 42 7.99 7.22 5.06
C ARG A 42 6.65 6.48 4.95
N ASN A 43 5.99 6.56 3.80
CA ASN A 43 4.70 5.94 3.54
C ASN A 43 4.82 4.66 2.72
N GLU A 44 5.98 4.43 2.11
CA GLU A 44 6.31 3.19 1.40
C GLU A 44 6.47 2.01 2.38
N CYS A 45 6.13 0.81 1.93
CA CYS A 45 6.42 -0.40 2.71
C CYS A 45 7.92 -0.61 2.92
N ASN A 46 8.32 -0.84 4.18
CA ASN A 46 9.70 -1.21 4.53
C ASN A 46 10.18 -2.45 3.78
N ASP A 47 9.29 -3.44 3.54
CA ASP A 47 9.63 -4.63 2.76
C ASP A 47 10.08 -4.28 1.33
N PHE A 48 9.55 -3.20 0.73
CA PHE A 48 10.01 -2.72 -0.57
C PHE A 48 11.32 -1.93 -0.44
N THR A 49 11.43 -1.02 0.53
CA THR A 49 12.66 -0.23 0.74
C THR A 49 13.87 -1.12 1.08
N ASP A 50 13.63 -2.20 1.81
CA ASP A 50 14.63 -3.20 2.23
C ASP A 50 14.89 -4.26 1.14
N LYS A 51 14.24 -4.14 -0.03
CA LYS A 51 14.36 -5.05 -1.19
C LYS A 51 13.97 -6.50 -0.88
N ILE A 52 13.01 -6.69 0.03
CA ILE A 52 12.42 -7.99 0.34
C ILE A 52 11.33 -8.33 -0.68
N THR A 53 10.58 -7.32 -1.13
CA THR A 53 9.62 -7.40 -2.24
C THR A 53 10.08 -6.54 -3.41
N HIS A 54 9.87 -6.99 -4.64
CA HIS A 54 10.32 -6.29 -5.85
C HIS A 54 9.20 -5.59 -6.62
N HIS A 55 7.95 -5.84 -6.24
CA HIS A 55 6.78 -5.27 -6.90
C HIS A 55 5.94 -4.44 -5.95
N PHE A 56 5.19 -3.49 -6.52
CA PHE A 56 4.16 -2.73 -5.82
C PHE A 56 2.78 -3.03 -6.38
N LEU A 57 1.82 -3.21 -5.48
CA LEU A 57 0.39 -3.20 -5.77
C LEU A 57 -0.25 -2.02 -5.04
N GLU A 58 -0.58 -0.97 -5.77
CA GLU A 58 -1.24 0.21 -5.21
C GLU A 58 -2.77 -0.01 -5.25
N LEU A 59 -3.42 0.20 -4.11
CA LEU A 59 -4.88 0.16 -3.96
C LEU A 59 -5.44 1.54 -3.59
N ASP A 60 -6.67 1.82 -4.00
CA ASP A 60 -7.40 2.98 -3.49
C ASP A 60 -8.03 2.70 -2.12
N LYS A 61 -8.70 3.70 -1.55
CA LYS A 61 -9.36 3.58 -0.23
C LYS A 61 -10.50 2.58 -0.19
N SER A 62 -11.01 2.16 -1.34
CA SER A 62 -12.06 1.16 -1.50
C SER A 62 -11.51 -0.25 -1.77
N GLY A 63 -10.18 -0.38 -1.93
CA GLY A 63 -9.50 -1.64 -2.23
C GLY A 63 -9.42 -1.97 -3.72
N ASN A 64 -9.72 -1.02 -4.60
CA ASN A 64 -9.57 -1.21 -6.03
C ASN A 64 -8.09 -1.06 -6.43
N ILE A 65 -7.63 -1.89 -7.36
CA ILE A 65 -6.28 -1.80 -7.90
C ILE A 65 -6.15 -0.51 -8.72
N VAL A 66 -5.19 0.33 -8.34
CA VAL A 66 -4.83 1.56 -9.05
C VAL A 66 -3.70 1.28 -10.04
N ARG A 67 -2.66 0.58 -9.58
CA ARG A 67 -1.45 0.31 -10.36
C ARG A 67 -0.71 -0.93 -9.87
N ILE A 68 0.02 -1.56 -10.78
CA ILE A 68 1.02 -2.60 -10.51
C ILE A 68 2.37 -2.11 -11.06
N VAL A 69 3.43 -2.18 -10.26
CA VAL A 69 4.80 -1.73 -10.61
C VAL A 69 5.81 -2.84 -10.36
#